data_AF-A0A1Q6R0Z8-F1
#
_entry.id   AF-A0A1Q6R0Z8-F1
#
_cell.length_a   1.000
_cell.length_b   1.000
_cell.length_c   1.000
_cell.angle_alpha   90.00
_cell.angle_beta   90.00
_cell.angle_gamma   90.00
#
_symmetry.space_group_name_H-M   'P 1'
#
loop_
_entity.id
_entity.type
_entity.pdbx_description
1 polymer ?
#
loop_
_entity_poly.entity_id
_entity_poly.type
_entity_poly.pdbx_seq_one_letter_code
_entity_poly.pdbx_strand_id
1 'polypeptide(L)'
;MPRILIHTDFDVDYGLWGVMLPVLVYFGRGKWGKLALFAVGVGLLGLHYGGAQWWGLLSVPLLALYNGKKGTWNIGPLFYWYYPAHLVAIYGLSLLLERAAG
;
A
#
# COMPACT_ATOMS: atom_id res chain seq x y z
N MET A 1 16.44 -36.15 7.33
CA MET A 1 16.54 -34.70 7.11
C MET A 1 15.15 -34.10 7.32
N PRO A 2 14.95 -33.15 8.25
CA PRO A 2 13.60 -32.76 8.68
C PRO A 2 12.90 -31.87 7.65
N ARG A 3 11.68 -32.27 7.31
CA ARG A 3 10.74 -31.71 6.31
C ARG A 3 10.05 -30.41 6.79
N ILE A 4 10.77 -29.54 7.50
CA ILE A 4 10.22 -28.36 8.20
C ILE A 4 10.50 -27.06 7.42
N LEU A 5 11.33 -27.11 6.38
CA LEU A 5 11.74 -25.96 5.58
C LEU A 5 11.07 -25.94 4.18
N ILE A 6 9.82 -26.39 4.07
CA ILE A 6 9.07 -26.42 2.79
C ILE A 6 7.82 -25.51 2.82
N HIS A 7 7.46 -24.94 3.98
CA HIS A 7 6.42 -23.90 4.11
C HIS A 7 7.01 -22.58 4.63
N THR A 8 8.16 -22.17 4.09
CA THR A 8 8.29 -20.74 3.84
C THR A 8 7.59 -20.52 2.51
N ASP A 9 6.27 -20.44 2.58
CA ASP A 9 5.50 -19.55 1.72
C ASP A 9 6.12 -18.16 1.89
N PHE A 10 7.26 -17.93 1.22
CA PHE A 10 7.51 -16.67 0.54
C PHE A 10 6.53 -16.57 -0.63
N ASP A 11 5.26 -16.89 -0.39
CA ASP A 11 4.18 -16.23 -1.08
C ASP A 11 4.48 -14.78 -0.76
N VAL A 12 5.00 -14.07 -1.75
CA VAL A 12 5.09 -12.63 -1.65
C VAL A 12 3.64 -12.25 -1.35
N ASP A 13 3.28 -11.95 -0.09
CA ASP A 13 1.87 -11.77 0.33
C ASP A 13 1.19 -10.62 -0.44
N TYR A 14 1.99 -9.85 -1.16
CA TYR A 14 1.60 -8.76 -2.05
C TYR A 14 1.70 -9.10 -3.56
N GLY A 15 2.12 -10.33 -3.88
CA GLY A 15 2.42 -10.88 -5.21
C GLY A 15 3.55 -10.16 -5.94
N LEU A 16 4.18 -10.84 -6.91
CA LEU A 16 4.98 -10.19 -7.97
C LEU A 16 4.27 -8.94 -8.54
N TRP A 17 2.94 -9.00 -8.58
CA TRP A 17 2.03 -7.95 -9.04
C TRP A 17 2.16 -6.61 -8.31
N GLY A 18 2.37 -6.60 -6.99
CA GLY A 18 2.58 -5.36 -6.24
C GLY A 18 3.87 -4.63 -6.63
N VAL A 19 4.93 -5.39 -6.95
CA VAL A 19 6.23 -4.86 -7.40
C VAL A 19 6.17 -4.43 -8.87
N MET A 20 5.35 -5.09 -9.69
CA MET A 20 5.17 -4.70 -11.10
C MET A 20 4.51 -3.32 -11.26
N LEU A 21 3.73 -2.87 -10.27
CA LEU A 21 3.05 -1.56 -10.31
C LEU A 21 4.04 -0.38 -10.45
N PRO A 22 5.03 -0.17 -9.55
CA PRO A 22 6.00 0.91 -9.71
C PRO A 22 6.89 0.74 -10.95
N VAL A 23 7.15 -0.50 -11.38
CA VAL A 23 7.88 -0.77 -12.64
C VAL A 23 7.08 -0.26 -13.84
N LEU A 24 5.78 -0.53 -13.92
CA LEU A 24 4.90 -0.02 -14.97
C LEU A 24 4.88 1.51 -14.98
N VAL A 25 4.75 2.12 -13.79
CA VAL A 25 4.75 3.58 -13.64
C VAL A 25 6.06 4.22 -14.07
N TYR A 26 7.19 3.53 -13.91
CA TYR A 26 8.51 4.02 -14.34
C TYR A 26 8.57 4.26 -15.85
N PHE A 27 7.88 3.45 -16.66
CA PHE A 27 7.78 3.64 -18.11
C PHE A 27 6.93 4.85 -18.52
N GLY A 28 6.13 5.41 -17.60
CA GLY A 28 5.31 6.60 -17.84
C GLY A 28 6.15 7.85 -18.10
N ARG A 29 5.95 8.47 -19.26
CA ARG A 29 6.56 9.78 -19.59
C ARG A 29 5.71 10.92 -19.05
N GLY A 30 6.33 11.81 -18.28
CA GLY A 30 5.68 12.98 -17.68
C GLY A 30 4.77 12.64 -16.49
N LYS A 31 4.35 13.67 -15.74
CA LYS A 31 3.57 13.49 -14.51
C LYS A 31 2.22 12.79 -14.75
N TRP A 32 1.53 13.17 -15.82
CA TRP A 32 0.21 12.66 -16.16
C TRP A 32 0.27 11.22 -16.67
N GLY A 33 1.32 10.85 -17.42
CA GLY A 33 1.53 9.48 -17.87
C GLY A 33 1.82 8.53 -16.71
N LYS A 34 2.66 8.96 -15.74
CA LYS A 34 2.91 8.19 -14.51
C LYS A 34 1.65 8.01 -13.67
N LEU A 35 0.87 9.07 -13.50
CA LEU A 35 -0.42 9.05 -12.78
C LEU A 35 -1.43 8.11 -13.46
N ALA A 36 -1.55 8.17 -14.78
CA ALA A 36 -2.45 7.30 -15.54
C ALA A 36 -2.04 5.83 -15.42
N LEU A 37 -0.75 5.51 -15.58
CA LEU A 37 -0.26 4.14 -15.42
C LEU A 37 -0.40 3.63 -13.99
N PHE A 38 -0.25 4.49 -12.99
CA PHE A 38 -0.48 4.16 -11.60
C PHE A 38 -1.97 3.86 -11.34
N ALA A 39 -2.87 4.71 -11.82
CA ALA A 39 -4.31 4.49 -11.69
C ALA A 39 -4.76 3.20 -12.40
N VAL A 40 -4.27 2.96 -13.63
CA VAL A 40 -4.56 1.73 -14.37
C VAL A 40 -4.02 0.51 -13.63
N GLY A 41 -2.77 0.56 -13.16
CA GLY A 41 -2.16 -0.57 -12.46
C GLY A 41 -2.83 -0.87 -11.12
N VAL A 42 -3.21 0.15 -10.34
CA VAL A 42 -3.97 -0.03 -9.10
C VAL A 42 -5.37 -0.56 -9.39
N GLY A 43 -6.02 -0.10 -10.47
CA GLY A 43 -7.31 -0.63 -10.92
C GLY A 43 -7.22 -2.11 -11.29
N LEU A 44 -6.18 -2.52 -12.03
CA LEU A 44 -5.94 -3.92 -12.38
C LEU A 44 -5.67 -4.78 -11.14
N LEU A 45 -4.88 -4.27 -10.18
CA LEU A 45 -4.67 -4.95 -8.90
C LEU A 45 -5.97 -5.09 -8.10
N GLY A 46 -6.79 -4.04 -8.06
CA GLY A 46 -8.10 -4.05 -7.39
C GLY A 46 -9.09 -5.02 -8.02
N LEU A 47 -9.01 -5.27 -9.33
CA LEU A 47 -9.81 -6.29 -10.02
C LEU A 47 -9.31 -7.72 -9.75
N HIS A 48 -8.00 -7.90 -9.60
CA HIS A 48 -7.40 -9.23 -9.39
C HIS A 48 -7.48 -9.70 -7.93
N TYR A 49 -7.18 -8.82 -6.98
CA TYR A 49 -7.10 -9.16 -5.56
C TYR A 49 -8.31 -8.68 -4.73
N GLY A 50 -9.05 -7.67 -5.21
CA GLY A 50 -10.22 -7.14 -4.50
C GLY A 50 -9.89 -6.41 -3.19
N GLY A 51 -10.86 -5.64 -2.67
CA GLY A 51 -10.74 -5.05 -1.34
C GLY A 51 -9.80 -3.85 -1.24
N ALA A 52 -8.72 -3.96 -0.45
CA ALA A 52 -7.94 -2.83 0.02
C ALA A 52 -7.21 -2.03 -1.08
N GLN A 53 -6.91 -2.64 -2.25
CA GLN A 53 -6.23 -1.94 -3.34
C GLN A 53 -7.05 -0.80 -3.95
N TRP A 54 -8.39 -0.83 -3.87
CA TRP A 54 -9.23 0.27 -4.35
C TRP A 54 -8.94 1.59 -3.61
N TRP A 55 -8.50 1.52 -2.35
CA TRP A 55 -8.06 2.69 -1.59
C TRP A 55 -6.79 3.33 -2.16
N GLY A 56 -5.99 2.56 -2.91
CA GLY A 56 -4.85 3.10 -3.64
C GLY A 56 -5.26 4.13 -4.71
N LEU A 57 -6.45 4.01 -5.30
CA LEU A 57 -6.94 4.98 -6.28
C LEU A 57 -7.24 6.35 -5.66
N LEU A 58 -7.56 6.41 -4.37
CA LEU A 58 -7.73 7.68 -3.67
C LEU A 58 -6.43 8.48 -3.60
N SER A 59 -5.27 7.83 -3.71
CA SER A 59 -4.00 8.55 -3.79
C SER A 59 -3.77 9.25 -5.15
N VAL A 60 -4.47 8.85 -6.22
CA VAL A 60 -4.35 9.45 -7.56
C VAL A 60 -4.70 10.95 -7.58
N PRO A 61 -5.86 11.41 -7.06
CA PRO A 61 -6.16 12.85 -7.01
C PRO A 61 -5.19 13.61 -6.09
N LEU A 62 -4.76 13.03 -4.97
CA LEU A 62 -3.74 13.64 -4.10
C LEU A 62 -2.40 13.81 -4.83
N LEU A 63 -1.96 12.80 -5.58
CA LEU A 63 -0.75 12.85 -6.40
C LEU A 63 -0.90 13.78 -7.61
N ALA A 64 -2.10 13.97 -8.15
CA ALA A 64 -2.37 14.91 -9.23
C ALA A 64 -2.27 16.37 -8.77
N LEU A 65 -2.69 16.66 -7.54
CA LEU A 65 -2.52 17.95 -6.88
C LEU A 65 -1.09 18.19 -6.37
N TYR A 66 -0.28 17.12 -6.25
CA TYR A 66 1.09 17.22 -5.79
C TYR A 66 2.00 17.86 -6.85
N ASN A 67 2.66 18.96 -6.48
CA ASN A 67 3.53 19.74 -7.38
C ASN A 67 4.91 19.10 -7.63
N GLY A 68 5.15 17.85 -7.22
CA GLY A 68 6.40 17.13 -7.46
C GLY A 68 7.61 17.65 -6.67
N LYS A 69 7.44 18.68 -5.84
CA LYS A 69 8.49 19.21 -4.98
C LYS A 69 8.48 18.47 -3.65
N LYS A 70 9.60 17.82 -3.32
CA LYS A 70 9.82 17.24 -1.99
C LYS A 70 9.62 18.34 -0.94
N GLY A 71 8.69 18.13 -0.02
CA GLY A 71 8.42 19.09 1.06
C GLY A 71 9.71 19.41 1.83
N THR A 72 9.93 20.69 2.12
CA THR A 72 11.10 21.16 2.89
C THR A 72 11.02 20.77 4.37
N TRP A 73 9.85 20.30 4.81
CA TRP A 73 9.57 19.88 6.17
C TRP A 73 9.98 18.42 6.36
N ASN A 74 10.73 18.18 7.43
CA ASN A 74 11.27 16.86 7.76
C ASN A 74 10.19 16.00 8.45
N ILE A 75 9.09 15.73 7.76
CA ILE A 75 7.95 14.89 8.21
C ILE A 75 8.26 13.38 8.15
N GLY A 76 9.49 13.00 7.80
CA GLY A 76 9.95 11.60 7.79
C GLY A 76 9.74 10.85 9.12
N PRO A 77 10.04 11.43 10.29
CA PRO A 77 9.82 10.77 11.58
C PRO A 77 8.34 10.53 11.89
N LEU A 78 7.45 11.45 11.47
CA LEU A 78 5.99 11.30 11.65
C LEU A 78 5.44 10.11 10.88
N PHE A 79 5.93 9.89 9.65
CA PHE A 79 5.59 8.70 8.86
C PHE A 79 6.10 7.42 9.50
N TYR A 80 7.29 7.45 10.11
CA TYR A 80 7.83 6.30 10.81
C TYR A 80 7.01 5.97 12.07
N TRP A 81 6.55 6.99 12.80
CA TRP A 81 5.71 6.82 13.99
C TRP A 81 4.28 6.37 13.66
N TYR A 82 3.77 6.73 12.49
CA TYR A 82 2.47 6.27 12.01
C TYR A 82 2.40 4.73 11.97
N TYR A 83 3.53 4.05 11.67
CA TYR A 83 3.56 2.58 11.55
C TYR A 83 3.19 1.85 12.86
N PRO A 84 3.89 2.04 13.99
CA PRO A 84 3.48 1.43 15.25
C PRO A 84 2.11 1.96 15.75
N ALA A 85 1.77 3.22 15.46
CA ALA A 85 0.55 3.82 15.96
C ALA A 85 -0.74 3.17 15.39
N HIS A 86 -0.80 2.91 14.09
CA HIS A 86 -2.01 2.31 13.50
C HIS A 86 -2.19 0.84 13.92
N LEU A 87 -1.10 0.10 14.13
CA LEU A 87 -1.17 -1.27 14.66
C LEU A 87 -1.74 -1.29 16.08
N VAL A 88 -1.29 -0.38 16.95
CA VAL A 88 -1.84 -0.21 18.30
C VAL A 88 -3.31 0.20 18.24
N ALA A 89 -3.68 1.09 17.31
CA ALA A 89 -5.07 1.52 17.14
C ALA A 89 -5.99 0.36 16.71
N ILE A 90 -5.57 -0.43 15.72
CA ILE A 90 -6.33 -1.60 15.27
C ILE A 90 -6.45 -2.63 16.40
N TYR A 91 -5.34 -2.92 17.09
CA TYR A 91 -5.34 -3.86 18.21
C TYR A 91 -6.23 -3.40 19.38
N GLY A 92 -6.17 -2.11 19.73
CA GLY A 92 -7.04 -1.53 20.74
C GLY A 92 -8.52 -1.58 20.35
N LEU A 93 -8.83 -1.33 19.08
CA LEU A 93 -10.19 -1.45 18.56
C LEU A 93 -10.69 -2.90 18.60
N SER A 94 -9.85 -3.87 18.23
CA SER A 94 -10.16 -5.30 18.33
C SER A 94 -10.45 -5.69 19.78
N LEU A 95 -9.65 -5.22 20.74
CA LEU A 95 -9.86 -5.49 22.16
C LEU A 95 -11.19 -4.87 22.66
N LEU A 96 -11.51 -3.65 22.24
CA LEU A 96 -12.78 -3.00 22.58
C LEU A 96 -13.98 -3.73 21.98
N LEU A 97 -13.87 -4.19 20.72
CA LEU A 97 -14.90 -4.97 20.05
C LEU A 97 -15.11 -6.33 20.73
N GLU A 98 -14.04 -7.02 21.11
CA GLU A 98 -14.09 -8.31 21.80
C GLU A 98 -14.71 -8.17 23.20
N ARG A 99 -14.41 -7.07 23.91
CA ARG A 99 -15.05 -6.74 25.19
C ARG A 99 -16.49 -6.27 25.08
N ALA A 100 -16.90 -5.75 23.93
CA ALA A 100 -18.29 -5.35 23.68
C ALA A 100 -19.16 -6.51 23.17
N ALA A 101 -18.54 -7.60 22.69
CA ALA A 101 -19.20 -8.76 22.11
C ALA A 101 -19.33 -9.96 23.06
N GLY A 102 -18.74 -9.90 24.26
CA GLY A 102 -18.89 -10.89 25.34
C GLY A 102 -19.72 -10.35 26.50
#